data_AF-A0A971BSX0-F1
#
_entry.id   AF-A0A971BSX0-F1
#
_cell.length_a   1.000
_cell.length_b   1.000
_cell.length_c   1.000
_cell.angle_alpha   90.00
_cell.angle_beta   90.00
_cell.angle_gamma   90.00
#
_symmetry.space_group_name_H-M   'P 1'
#
loop_
_entity.id
_entity.type
_entity.pdbx_description
1 polymer ?
#
loop_
_entity_poly.entity_id
_entity_poly.type
_entity_poly.pdbx_seq_one_letter_code
_entity_poly.pdbx_strand_id
1 'polypeptide(L)'
;GLLSALHKYIGANGSIVAYNKSFEENVLKQLALVFPDYEEWISSLMPRFIDLLTPFRNFCYYNPIQQGSASLKKVLPAVTGISYDGMSIAKGDDASLAYLEIAFGNIDDVKKEEIRRNLLDYCGLDTEAMALILGGLYKIIG
;
A
#
# COMPACT_ATOMS: atom_id res chain seq x y z
N GLY A 1 16.79 -4.21 8.96
CA GLY A 1 16.29 -3.14 8.06
C GLY A 1 15.16 -3.67 7.19
N LEU A 2 14.50 -2.80 6.43
CA LEU A 2 13.31 -3.12 5.63
C LEU A 2 13.54 -4.29 4.65
N LEU A 3 14.59 -4.23 3.81
CA LEU A 3 14.88 -5.27 2.80
C LEU A 3 15.08 -6.65 3.42
N SER A 4 15.81 -6.75 4.53
CA SER A 4 16.00 -8.01 5.25
C SER A 4 14.68 -8.60 5.75
N ALA A 5 13.75 -7.75 6.24
CA ALA A 5 12.43 -8.21 6.65
C ALA A 5 11.60 -8.67 5.44
N LEU A 6 11.59 -7.92 4.34
CA LEU A 6 10.90 -8.31 3.12
C LEU A 6 11.45 -9.63 2.55
N HIS A 7 12.77 -9.80 2.50
CA HIS A 7 13.43 -11.03 2.07
C HIS A 7 13.04 -12.24 2.92
N LYS A 8 12.88 -12.05 4.23
CA LYS A 8 12.44 -13.10 5.15
C LYS A 8 10.98 -13.50 4.94
N TYR A 9 10.09 -12.54 4.69
CA TYR A 9 8.64 -12.78 4.69
C TYR A 9 8.04 -13.03 3.29
N ILE A 10 8.67 -12.54 2.23
CA ILE A 10 8.25 -12.82 0.86
C ILE A 10 8.83 -14.17 0.44
N GLY A 11 7.98 -15.20 0.44
CA GLY A 11 8.35 -16.54 0.01
C GLY A 11 8.68 -16.63 -1.49
N ALA A 12 9.17 -17.80 -1.92
CA ALA A 12 9.64 -18.01 -3.30
C ALA A 12 8.53 -18.06 -4.37
N ASN A 13 7.28 -18.33 -3.98
CA ASN A 13 6.17 -18.61 -4.91
C ASN A 13 4.93 -17.74 -4.62
N GLY A 14 4.00 -17.71 -5.58
CA GLY A 14 2.75 -16.96 -5.49
C GLY A 14 2.88 -15.51 -5.95
N SER A 15 1.74 -14.84 -6.06
CA SER A 15 1.65 -13.45 -6.53
C SER A 15 1.87 -12.45 -5.41
N ILE A 16 2.50 -11.33 -5.74
CA ILE A 16 2.63 -10.16 -4.87
C ILE A 16 1.58 -9.16 -5.33
N VAL A 17 0.55 -8.94 -4.52
CA VAL A 17 -0.51 -7.97 -4.84
C VAL A 17 -0.08 -6.60 -4.34
N ALA A 18 -0.10 -5.62 -5.22
CA ALA A 18 0.13 -4.22 -4.89
C ALA A 18 -0.97 -3.36 -5.50
N TYR A 19 -1.16 -2.15 -4.96
CA TYR A 19 -2.07 -1.16 -5.51
C TYR A 19 -1.24 -0.02 -6.10
N ASN A 20 -1.20 0.12 -7.43
CA ASN A 20 -0.22 0.92 -8.17
C ASN A 20 1.19 0.30 -8.18
N LYS A 21 1.28 -0.96 -8.63
CA LYS A 21 2.52 -1.78 -8.55
C LYS A 21 3.78 -1.11 -9.11
N SER A 22 3.65 -0.29 -10.14
CA SER A 22 4.80 0.36 -10.79
C SER A 22 5.56 1.26 -9.81
N PHE A 23 4.87 1.86 -8.83
CA PHE A 23 5.53 2.61 -7.77
C PHE A 23 6.40 1.71 -6.89
N GLU A 24 5.83 0.62 -6.36
CA GLU A 24 6.53 -0.34 -5.50
C GLU A 24 7.72 -1.00 -6.22
N GLU A 25 7.51 -1.43 -7.48
CA GLU A 25 8.57 -2.00 -8.32
C GLU A 25 9.74 -1.01 -8.49
N ASN A 26 9.44 0.28 -8.71
CA ASN A 26 10.48 1.31 -8.87
C ASN A 26 11.24 1.56 -7.57
N VAL A 27 10.56 1.62 -6.43
CA VAL A 27 11.21 1.77 -5.12
C VAL A 27 12.13 0.59 -4.84
N LEU A 28 11.68 -0.65 -5.08
CA LEU A 28 12.51 -1.85 -4.91
C LEU A 28 13.72 -1.84 -5.86
N LYS A 29 13.55 -1.46 -7.13
CA LYS A 29 14.68 -1.34 -8.07
C LYS A 29 15.70 -0.29 -7.60
N GLN A 30 15.25 0.84 -7.07
CA GLN A 30 16.16 1.85 -6.51
C GLN A 30 16.91 1.31 -5.28
N LEU A 31 16.22 0.56 -4.42
CA LEU A 31 16.85 -0.10 -3.28
C LEU A 31 17.90 -1.14 -3.70
N ALA A 32 17.67 -1.87 -4.80
CA ALA A 32 18.66 -2.80 -5.36
C ALA A 32 19.97 -2.10 -5.78
N LEU A 33 19.90 -0.87 -6.31
CA LEU A 33 21.09 -0.10 -6.66
C LEU A 33 21.92 0.29 -5.43
N VAL A 34 21.26 0.54 -4.30
CA VAL A 34 21.91 0.93 -3.03
C VAL A 34 22.38 -0.30 -2.25
N PHE A 35 21.68 -1.43 -2.38
CA PHE A 35 21.98 -2.68 -1.71
C PHE A 35 22.09 -3.84 -2.73
N PRO A 36 23.22 -3.96 -3.44
CA PRO A 36 23.39 -4.93 -4.53
C PRO A 36 23.20 -6.39 -4.12
N ASP A 37 23.46 -6.72 -2.84
CA ASP A 37 23.24 -8.07 -2.28
C ASP A 37 21.78 -8.56 -2.43
N TYR A 38 20.82 -7.64 -2.63
CA TYR A 38 19.41 -7.95 -2.82
C TYR A 38 18.97 -7.87 -4.29
N GLU A 39 19.84 -7.52 -5.24
CA GLU A 39 19.47 -7.24 -6.64
C GLU A 39 18.84 -8.45 -7.33
N GLU A 40 19.47 -9.63 -7.22
CA GLU A 40 18.97 -10.86 -7.82
C GLU A 40 17.61 -11.24 -7.24
N TRP A 41 17.49 -11.17 -5.91
CA TRP A 41 16.23 -11.44 -5.23
C TRP A 41 15.14 -10.44 -5.66
N ILE A 42 15.40 -9.14 -5.67
CA ILE A 42 14.44 -8.11 -6.08
C ILE A 42 14.01 -8.34 -7.53
N SER A 43 14.96 -8.65 -8.42
CA SER A 43 14.68 -8.97 -9.83
C SER A 43 13.75 -10.18 -9.97
N SER A 44 13.93 -11.20 -9.12
CA SER A 44 13.06 -12.38 -9.08
C SER A 44 11.61 -12.05 -8.65
N LEU A 45 11.38 -10.94 -7.94
CA LEU A 45 10.05 -10.54 -7.49
C LEU A 45 9.23 -9.86 -8.61
N MET A 46 9.89 -9.14 -9.52
CA MET A 46 9.23 -8.31 -10.54
C MET A 46 8.12 -9.03 -11.33
N PRO A 47 8.33 -10.25 -11.89
CA PRO A 47 7.28 -10.94 -12.65
C PRO A 47 6.09 -11.40 -11.79
N ARG A 48 6.21 -11.39 -10.44
CA ARG A 48 5.18 -11.84 -9.52
C ARG A 48 4.20 -10.74 -9.12
N PHE A 49 4.51 -9.47 -9.43
CA PHE A 49 3.65 -8.34 -9.07
C PHE A 49 2.37 -8.27 -9.93
N ILE A 50 1.23 -8.29 -9.24
CA ILE A 50 -0.10 -8.05 -9.80
C ILE A 50 -0.60 -6.71 -9.28
N ASP A 51 -1.11 -5.88 -10.20
CA ASP A 51 -1.67 -4.58 -9.84
C ASP A 51 -3.17 -4.68 -9.61
N LEU A 52 -3.60 -4.55 -8.35
CA LEU A 52 -5.02 -4.55 -8.00
C LEU A 52 -5.73 -3.27 -8.44
N LEU A 53 -4.98 -2.23 -8.84
CA LEU A 53 -5.56 -1.01 -9.42
C LEU A 53 -6.12 -1.22 -10.82
N THR A 54 -5.60 -2.19 -11.58
CA THR A 54 -5.93 -2.38 -13.02
C THR A 54 -7.43 -2.47 -13.31
N PRO A 55 -8.24 -3.29 -12.61
CA PRO A 55 -9.68 -3.41 -12.90
C PRO A 55 -10.44 -2.10 -12.72
N PHE A 56 -10.03 -1.27 -11.76
CA PHE A 56 -10.69 0.00 -11.45
C PHE A 56 -10.23 1.12 -12.39
N ARG A 57 -8.93 1.18 -12.70
CA ARG A 57 -8.38 2.17 -13.64
C ARG A 57 -8.91 1.96 -15.06
N ASN A 58 -9.18 0.71 -15.44
CA ASN A 58 -9.71 0.35 -16.77
C ASN A 58 -11.24 0.33 -16.83
N PHE A 59 -11.94 0.72 -15.75
CA PHE A 59 -13.40 0.65 -15.63
C PHE A 59 -14.01 -0.74 -15.87
N CYS A 60 -13.23 -1.82 -15.68
CA CYS A 60 -13.76 -3.18 -15.66
C CYS A 60 -14.71 -3.39 -14.47
N TYR A 61 -14.46 -2.68 -13.37
CA TYR A 61 -15.40 -2.48 -12.28
C TYR A 61 -15.53 -0.98 -12.01
N TYR A 62 -16.76 -0.49 -11.85
CA TYR A 62 -17.03 0.89 -11.48
C TYR A 62 -18.29 1.02 -10.62
N ASN A 63 -18.18 1.82 -9.57
CA ASN A 63 -19.29 2.25 -8.71
C ASN A 63 -19.36 3.79 -8.71
N PRO A 64 -20.56 4.41 -8.80
CA PRO A 64 -20.71 5.87 -8.76
C PRO A 64 -20.05 6.57 -7.55
N ILE A 65 -19.93 5.91 -6.40
CA ILE A 65 -19.26 6.44 -5.20
C ILE A 65 -17.79 6.79 -5.46
N GLN A 66 -17.16 6.13 -6.44
CA GLN A 66 -15.78 6.40 -6.83
C GLN A 66 -15.59 7.79 -7.45
N GLN A 67 -16.63 8.40 -8.02
CA GLN A 67 -16.59 9.73 -8.64
C GLN A 67 -15.42 9.88 -9.64
N GLY A 68 -15.23 8.87 -10.49
CA GLY A 68 -14.12 8.82 -11.46
C GLY A 68 -12.73 8.53 -10.88
N SER A 69 -12.60 8.35 -9.56
CA SER A 69 -11.32 8.02 -8.92
C SER A 69 -11.13 6.51 -8.75
N ALA A 70 -9.95 6.02 -9.14
CA ALA A 70 -9.51 4.67 -8.85
C ALA A 70 -8.52 4.63 -7.66
N SER A 71 -8.52 5.63 -6.77
CA SER A 71 -7.69 5.57 -5.56
C SER A 71 -8.21 4.50 -4.59
N LEU A 72 -7.32 3.88 -3.81
CA LEU A 72 -7.68 2.84 -2.84
C LEU A 72 -8.78 3.33 -1.87
N LYS A 73 -8.67 4.57 -1.39
CA LYS A 73 -9.66 5.24 -0.54
C LYS A 73 -11.05 5.38 -1.14
N LYS A 74 -11.16 5.44 -2.47
CA LYS A 74 -12.45 5.54 -3.18
C LYS A 74 -12.96 4.17 -3.60
N VAL A 75 -12.07 3.22 -3.87
CA VAL A 75 -12.41 1.86 -4.27
C VAL A 75 -12.83 0.99 -3.08
N LEU A 76 -12.14 1.07 -1.94
CA LEU A 76 -12.47 0.29 -0.76
C LEU A 76 -13.95 0.43 -0.34
N PRO A 77 -14.50 1.64 -0.13
CA PRO A 77 -15.91 1.78 0.23
C PRO A 77 -16.85 1.38 -0.91
N ALA A 78 -16.46 1.60 -2.17
CA ALA A 78 -17.25 1.20 -3.33
C ALA A 78 -17.48 -0.32 -3.43
N VAL A 79 -16.48 -1.11 -3.02
CA VAL A 79 -16.53 -2.58 -3.08
C VAL A 79 -17.04 -3.19 -1.77
N THR A 80 -16.72 -2.59 -0.63
CA THR A 80 -16.89 -3.23 0.69
C THR A 80 -17.77 -2.47 1.68
N GLY A 81 -18.01 -1.18 1.44
CA GLY A 81 -18.64 -0.26 2.40
C GLY A 81 -17.73 0.24 3.52
N ILE A 82 -16.50 -0.29 3.65
CA ILE A 82 -15.51 0.16 4.65
C ILE A 82 -14.79 1.41 4.13
N SER A 83 -14.53 2.38 4.99
CA SER A 83 -13.84 3.63 4.65
C SER A 83 -12.69 3.94 5.62
N TYR A 84 -11.95 5.01 5.33
CA TYR A 84 -10.88 5.55 6.18
C TYR A 84 -11.43 6.58 7.18
N ASP A 85 -12.75 6.62 7.39
CA ASP A 85 -13.38 7.63 8.24
C ASP A 85 -13.00 7.40 9.71
N GLY A 86 -12.72 8.50 10.41
CA GLY A 86 -12.29 8.46 11.82
C GLY A 86 -10.79 8.28 12.04
N MET A 87 -9.98 8.08 11.00
CA MET A 87 -8.52 8.03 11.13
C MET A 87 -7.89 9.41 11.23
N SER A 88 -6.87 9.56 12.08
CA SER A 88 -6.10 10.80 12.21
C SER A 88 -5.24 11.08 10.97
N ILE A 89 -4.78 10.03 10.28
CA ILE A 89 -4.10 10.11 8.98
C ILE A 89 -4.92 9.28 8.01
N ALA A 90 -5.37 9.90 6.93
CA ALA A 90 -6.28 9.26 5.97
C ALA A 90 -5.94 9.56 4.51
N LYS A 91 -4.74 10.09 4.24
CA LYS A 91 -4.23 10.41 2.91
C LYS A 91 -2.72 10.21 2.86
N GLY A 92 -2.22 9.88 1.67
CA GLY A 92 -0.79 9.59 1.46
C GLY A 92 0.13 10.81 1.57
N ASP A 93 -0.35 12.00 1.19
CA ASP A 93 0.38 13.27 1.38
C ASP A 93 0.52 13.61 2.86
N ASP A 94 -0.57 13.53 3.63
CA ASP A 94 -0.57 13.71 5.07
C ASP A 94 0.36 12.70 5.77
N ALA A 95 0.32 11.43 5.35
CA ALA A 95 1.20 10.39 5.87
C ALA A 95 2.69 10.69 5.58
N SER A 96 3.00 11.20 4.40
CA SER A 96 4.37 11.57 4.01
C SER A 96 4.89 12.74 4.86
N LEU A 97 4.05 13.76 5.09
CA LEU A 97 4.40 14.90 5.94
C LEU A 97 4.61 14.47 7.40
N ALA A 98 3.71 13.65 7.93
CA ALA A 98 3.82 13.09 9.27
C ALA A 98 5.10 12.25 9.44
N TYR A 99 5.48 11.47 8.41
CA TYR A 99 6.74 10.73 8.42
C TYR A 99 7.97 11.66 8.44
N LEU A 100 7.95 12.75 7.65
CA LEU A 100 9.04 13.73 7.67
C LEU A 100 9.15 14.43 9.04
N GLU A 101 8.01 14.71 9.69
CA GLU A 101 7.96 15.32 11.01
C GLU A 101 8.63 14.42 12.08
N ILE A 102 8.37 13.11 12.08
CA ILE A 102 9.02 12.20 13.03
C ILE A 102 10.50 11.95 12.72
N ALA A 103 10.91 12.08 11.45
CA ALA A 103 12.26 11.78 11.00
C ALA A 103 13.22 12.97 11.16
N PHE A 104 12.72 14.19 10.93
CA PHE A 104 13.54 15.41 10.85
C PHE A 104 13.00 16.58 11.67
N GLY A 105 11.77 16.48 12.20
CA GLY A 105 11.17 17.51 13.01
C GLY A 105 11.77 17.60 14.41
N ASN A 106 11.54 18.74 15.06
CA ASN A 106 11.86 18.96 16.46
C ASN A 106 10.58 18.82 17.30
N ILE A 107 10.19 17.58 17.58
CA ILE A 107 9.00 17.22 18.35
C ILE A 107 9.40 16.39 19.57
N ASP A 108 8.58 16.42 20.62
CA ASP A 108 8.79 15.56 21.78
C ASP A 108 8.44 14.09 21.51
N ASP A 109 8.94 13.21 22.39
CA ASP A 109 8.76 11.77 22.25
C ASP A 109 7.29 11.33 22.32
N VAL A 110 6.46 12.07 23.06
CA VAL A 110 5.02 11.75 23.20
C VAL A 110 4.32 11.97 21.86
N LYS A 111 4.59 13.10 21.21
CA LYS A 111 4.03 13.41 19.90
C LYS A 111 4.57 12.48 18.83
N LYS A 112 5.86 12.15 18.90
CA LYS A 112 6.49 11.21 17.97
C LYS A 112 5.84 9.83 18.02
N GLU A 113 5.59 9.29 19.20
CA GLU A 113 4.91 8.00 19.35
C GLU A 113 3.43 8.05 18.91
N GLU A 114 2.74 9.18 19.14
CA GLU A 114 1.38 9.38 18.64
C GLU A 114 1.34 9.33 17.10
N ILE A 115 2.19 10.11 16.43
CA ILE A 115 2.27 10.13 14.96
C ILE A 115 2.64 8.75 14.43
N ARG A 116 3.62 8.08 15.06
CA ARG A 116 4.03 6.73 14.67
C ARG A 116 2.88 5.74 14.74
N ARG A 117 2.07 5.77 15.80
CA ARG A 117 0.89 4.90 15.92
C ARG A 117 -0.13 5.19 14.81
N ASN A 118 -0.43 6.46 14.56
CA ASN A 118 -1.37 6.86 13.52
C ASN A 118 -0.89 6.44 12.11
N LEU A 119 0.42 6.51 11.84
CA LEU A 119 1.02 6.02 10.60
C LEU A 119 0.90 4.50 10.48
N LEU A 120 1.13 3.76 11.56
CA LEU A 120 0.99 2.30 11.55
C LEU A 120 -0.46 1.87 11.31
N ASP A 121 -1.43 2.54 11.92
CA ASP A 121 -2.85 2.28 11.69
C ASP A 121 -3.23 2.54 10.23
N TYR A 122 -2.77 3.65 9.65
CA TYR A 122 -2.96 4.00 8.24
C TYR A 122 -2.35 2.94 7.30
N CYS A 123 -1.08 2.59 7.51
CA CYS A 123 -0.40 1.55 6.73
C CYS A 123 -1.05 0.17 6.86
N GLY A 124 -1.54 -0.16 8.05
CA GLY A 124 -2.29 -1.38 8.32
C GLY A 124 -3.56 -1.45 7.48
N LEU A 125 -4.36 -0.38 7.47
CA LEU A 125 -5.58 -0.32 6.69
C LEU A 125 -5.31 -0.35 5.17
N ASP A 126 -4.28 0.33 4.66
CA ASP A 126 -3.91 0.26 3.24
C ASP A 126 -3.62 -1.18 2.79
N THR A 127 -2.98 -1.98 3.66
CA THR A 127 -2.71 -3.40 3.39
C THR A 127 -3.98 -4.25 3.46
N GLU A 128 -4.77 -4.09 4.52
CA GLU A 128 -6.03 -4.83 4.70
C GLU A 128 -7.04 -4.51 3.59
N ALA A 129 -7.09 -3.25 3.15
CA ALA A 129 -7.98 -2.78 2.10
C ALA A 129 -7.81 -3.59 0.80
N MET A 130 -6.58 -3.93 0.41
CA MET A 130 -6.33 -4.74 -0.79
C MET A 130 -6.93 -6.15 -0.64
N ALA A 131 -6.80 -6.78 0.52
CA ALA A 131 -7.38 -8.09 0.78
C ALA A 131 -8.92 -8.05 0.79
N LEU A 132 -9.50 -7.02 1.42
CA LEU A 132 -10.94 -6.81 1.46
C LEU A 132 -11.53 -6.55 0.08
N ILE A 133 -10.88 -5.71 -0.73
CA ILE A 133 -11.28 -5.45 -2.12
C ILE A 133 -11.24 -6.73 -2.93
N LEU A 134 -10.16 -7.51 -2.85
CA LEU A 134 -10.03 -8.77 -3.57
C LEU A 134 -11.16 -9.75 -3.17
N GLY A 135 -11.42 -9.89 -1.87
CA GLY A 135 -12.53 -10.72 -1.37
C GLY A 135 -13.90 -10.21 -1.83
N GLY A 136 -14.10 -8.90 -1.91
CA GLY A 136 -15.31 -8.28 -2.46
C GLY A 136 -15.49 -8.56 -3.95
N LEU A 137 -14.42 -8.45 -4.74
CA LEU A 137 -14.44 -8.80 -6.17
C LEU A 137 -14.78 -10.27 -6.40
N TYR A 138 -14.22 -11.20 -5.62
CA TYR A 138 -14.58 -12.61 -5.72
C TYR A 138 -16.08 -12.85 -5.50
N LYS A 139 -16.66 -12.20 -4.48
CA LYS A 139 -18.11 -12.31 -4.20
C LYS A 139 -18.99 -11.78 -5.34
N ILE A 140 -18.49 -10.82 -6.12
CA ILE A 140 -19.22 -10.25 -7.26
C ILE A 140 -19.22 -11.20 -8.46
N ILE A 141 -18.11 -11.94 -8.66
CA ILE A 141 -17.92 -12.80 -9.83
C ILE A 141 -18.49 -14.21 -9.63
N GLY A 142 -18.58 -14.69 -8.38
CA GLY A 142 -19.08 -16.03 -8.02
C GLY A 142 -17.94 -16.96 -7.65
#